data_AF-A0A2C9M7S9-F1
#
_entry.id   AF-A0A2C9M7S9-F1
#
_cell.length_a   1.000
_cell.length_b   1.000
_cell.length_c   1.000
_cell.angle_alpha   90.00
_cell.angle_beta   90.00
_cell.angle_gamma   90.00
#
_symmetry.space_group_name_H-M   'P 1'
#
loop_
_entity.id
_entity.type
_entity.pdbx_description
1 polymer ?
#
loop_
_entity_poly.entity_id
_entity_poly.type
_entity_poly.pdbx_seq_one_letter_code
_entity_poly.pdbx_strand_id
1 'polypeptide(L)'
;MQPLALRFRYRRAPSPGAGNQREEILIRSRECSSGGLFALTEDGETLKVRLISKKGQIVVSSLPLLGLNDTDWRQVRVEYSKGELTMSVSTGRLTYTSFNKGGAHIQVGVCGWLVGDPADLVKNVGSYTGELQEVYLSRCFEYGQ
;
A
#
# COMPACT_ATOMS: atom_id res chain seq x y z
N MET A 1 -20.22 -7.56 -4.66
CA MET A 1 -18.95 -7.38 -3.92
C MET A 1 -18.59 -5.89 -3.94
N GLN A 2 -18.35 -5.27 -2.78
CA GLN A 2 -17.87 -3.87 -2.71
C GLN A 2 -16.33 -3.82 -2.78
N PRO A 3 -15.76 -2.76 -3.35
CA PRO A 3 -14.32 -2.63 -3.56
C PRO A 3 -13.56 -2.50 -2.24
N LEU A 4 -12.32 -3.03 -2.19
CA LEU A 4 -11.34 -2.55 -1.22
C LEU A 4 -11.04 -1.10 -1.58
N ALA A 5 -11.15 -0.19 -0.63
CA ALA A 5 -10.67 1.18 -0.76
C ALA A 5 -9.88 1.56 0.49
N LEU A 6 -8.62 1.93 0.29
CA LEU A 6 -7.73 2.50 1.29
C LEU A 6 -7.45 3.95 0.91
N ARG A 7 -7.64 4.87 1.85
CA ARG A 7 -7.26 6.27 1.70
C ARG A 7 -6.51 6.71 2.93
N PHE A 8 -5.39 7.38 2.77
CA PHE A 8 -4.66 7.96 3.89
C PHE A 8 -3.80 9.11 3.39
N ARG A 9 -3.25 9.90 4.32
CA ARG A 9 -2.18 10.84 4.00
C ARG A 9 -0.92 10.48 4.75
N TYR A 10 0.22 10.71 4.11
CA TYR A 10 1.52 10.48 4.72
C TYR A 10 2.50 11.60 4.37
N ARG A 11 3.53 11.75 5.20
CA ARG A 11 4.67 12.64 4.97
C ARG A 11 5.93 11.97 5.48
N ARG A 12 7.00 11.93 4.68
CA ARG A 12 8.25 11.29 5.10
C ARG A 12 8.95 12.11 6.18
N ALA A 13 9.64 11.42 7.07
CA ALA A 13 10.67 12.06 7.87
C ALA A 13 11.86 12.39 6.96
N PRO A 14 12.55 13.52 7.17
CA PRO A 14 13.81 13.81 6.51
C PRO A 14 14.79 12.68 6.82
N SER A 15 15.23 11.93 5.80
CA SER A 15 16.07 10.76 6.02
C SER A 15 17.49 11.20 6.42
N PRO A 16 18.02 10.77 7.59
CA PRO A 16 19.40 11.05 7.97
C PRO A 16 20.33 10.09 7.21
N GLY A 17 20.62 10.41 5.95
CA GLY A 17 21.64 9.74 5.14
C GLY A 17 21.10 9.03 3.90
N ALA A 18 21.51 9.50 2.73
CA ALA A 18 21.18 8.94 1.40
C ALA A 18 21.92 7.62 1.07
N GLY A 19 22.27 6.82 2.08
CA GLY A 19 23.21 5.69 1.92
C GLY A 19 22.59 4.33 1.62
N ASN A 20 21.32 4.11 1.95
CA ASN A 20 20.63 2.85 1.69
C ASN A 20 19.13 3.13 1.51
N GLN A 21 18.67 3.29 0.27
CA GLN A 21 17.23 3.33 -0.05
C GLN A 21 16.62 1.95 0.22
N ARG A 22 16.28 1.71 1.48
CA ARG A 22 15.52 0.53 1.91
C ARG A 22 14.05 0.81 1.64
N GLU A 23 13.36 -0.12 0.99
CA GLU A 23 11.90 -0.05 0.84
C GLU A 23 11.26 -0.05 2.24
N GLU A 24 10.34 0.88 2.52
CA GLU A 24 9.65 1.05 3.81
C GLU A 24 8.17 0.67 3.67
N ILE A 25 7.57 0.03 4.70
CA ILE A 25 6.12 -0.29 4.71
C ILE A 25 5.30 0.85 5.28
N LEU A 26 4.41 1.40 4.45
CA LEU A 26 3.40 2.37 4.88
C LEU A 26 2.23 1.66 5.58
N ILE A 27 1.54 0.78 4.85
CA ILE A 27 0.34 0.07 5.33
C ILE A 27 0.35 -1.35 4.81
N ARG A 28 -0.03 -2.30 5.66
CA ARG A 28 -0.13 -3.71 5.33
C ARG A 28 -1.39 -4.34 5.96
N SER A 29 -2.02 -5.30 5.29
CA SER A 29 -2.99 -6.19 5.96
C SER A 29 -2.28 -7.33 6.69
N ARG A 30 -2.84 -7.81 7.78
CA ARG A 30 -2.39 -9.07 8.38
C ARG A 30 -2.81 -10.22 7.47
N GLU A 31 -1.94 -11.19 7.33
CA GLU A 31 -2.28 -12.43 6.64
C GLU A 31 -3.33 -13.21 7.45
N CYS A 32 -4.36 -13.72 6.78
CA CYS A 32 -5.42 -14.52 7.42
C CYS A 32 -5.69 -15.80 6.66
N SER A 33 -6.34 -16.77 7.30
CA SER A 33 -6.51 -18.13 6.78
C SER A 33 -7.12 -18.19 5.36
N SER A 34 -8.01 -17.27 5.00
CA SER A 34 -8.82 -17.31 3.77
C SER A 34 -8.53 -16.22 2.74
N GLY A 35 -7.63 -15.26 2.98
CA GLY A 35 -7.41 -14.16 2.03
C GLY A 35 -5.96 -13.77 1.79
N GLY A 36 -5.78 -12.92 0.79
CA GLY A 36 -4.49 -12.42 0.34
C GLY A 36 -3.96 -11.28 1.19
N LEU A 37 -2.64 -11.11 1.15
CA LEU A 37 -1.88 -10.02 1.74
C LEU A 37 -1.99 -8.77 0.86
N PHE A 38 -2.25 -7.63 1.49
CA PHE A 38 -2.05 -6.30 0.93
C PHE A 38 -0.81 -5.66 1.55
N ALA A 39 0.07 -5.08 0.75
CA ALA A 39 1.20 -4.29 1.22
C ALA A 39 1.42 -3.06 0.35
N LEU A 40 1.57 -1.90 0.98
CA LEU A 40 1.91 -0.63 0.34
C LEU A 40 3.26 -0.14 0.88
N THR A 41 4.21 0.07 -0.02
CA THR A 41 5.60 0.37 0.30
C THR A 41 6.14 1.53 -0.52
N GLU A 42 7.23 2.14 -0.03
CA GLU A 42 7.95 3.22 -0.69
C GLU A 42 9.47 3.05 -0.57
N ASP A 43 10.23 3.27 -1.63
CA ASP A 43 11.71 3.25 -1.64
C ASP A 43 12.35 4.64 -1.84
N GLY A 44 11.52 5.68 -1.89
CA GLY A 44 11.90 7.09 -2.11
C GLY A 44 11.74 7.56 -3.54
N GLU A 45 11.69 6.65 -4.51
CA GLU A 45 11.44 6.98 -5.91
C GLU A 45 10.12 6.41 -6.40
N THR A 46 9.66 5.32 -5.80
CA THR A 46 8.47 4.59 -6.23
C THR A 46 7.57 4.27 -5.04
N LEU A 47 6.28 4.53 -5.21
CA LEU A 47 5.23 3.95 -4.38
C LEU A 47 4.75 2.66 -5.03
N LYS A 48 4.67 1.57 -4.26
CA LYS A 48 4.32 0.26 -4.77
C LYS A 48 3.25 -0.41 -3.90
N VAL A 49 2.17 -0.83 -4.54
CA VAL A 49 1.15 -1.68 -3.92
C VAL A 49 1.28 -3.11 -4.44
N ARG A 50 1.21 -4.07 -3.52
CA ARG A 50 1.23 -5.51 -3.81
C ARG A 50 0.01 -6.16 -3.17
N LEU A 51 -0.72 -6.96 -3.96
CA LEU A 51 -1.75 -7.88 -3.48
C LEU A 51 -1.30 -9.31 -3.78
N ILE A 52 -1.09 -10.11 -2.75
CA ILE A 52 -0.54 -11.48 -2.85
C ILE A 52 -1.59 -12.45 -2.30
N SER A 53 -2.14 -13.33 -3.13
CA SER A 53 -3.03 -14.39 -2.67
C SER A 53 -2.24 -15.56 -2.06
N LYS A 54 -2.89 -16.37 -1.22
CA LYS A 54 -2.34 -17.64 -0.73
C LYS A 54 -2.00 -18.65 -1.82
N LYS A 55 -2.61 -18.52 -3.00
CA LYS A 55 -2.34 -19.38 -4.15
C LYS A 55 -1.10 -18.92 -4.94
N GLY A 56 -0.35 -17.93 -4.44
CA GLY A 56 0.84 -17.39 -5.08
C GLY A 56 0.56 -16.36 -6.18
N GLN A 57 -0.69 -16.01 -6.45
CA GLN A 57 -1.03 -14.96 -7.43
C GLN A 57 -0.70 -13.58 -6.88
N ILE A 58 -0.09 -12.72 -7.69
CA ILE A 58 0.35 -11.39 -7.30
C ILE A 58 -0.19 -10.35 -8.29
N VAL A 59 -0.78 -9.28 -7.77
CA VAL A 59 -1.07 -8.05 -8.52
C VAL A 59 -0.19 -6.94 -7.94
N VAL A 60 0.56 -6.26 -8.81
CA VAL A 60 1.45 -5.16 -8.42
C VAL A 60 1.08 -3.91 -9.20
N SER A 61 0.99 -2.78 -8.52
CA SER A 61 0.98 -1.48 -9.18
C SER A 61 2.07 -0.61 -8.58
N SER A 62 2.78 0.09 -9.46
CA SER A 62 3.87 0.99 -9.10
C SER A 62 3.57 2.37 -9.64
N LEU A 63 4.02 3.40 -8.93
CA LEU A 63 3.85 4.78 -9.34
C LEU A 63 5.13 5.56 -8.99
N PRO A 64 5.74 6.25 -9.96
CA PRO A 64 6.93 7.06 -9.71
C PRO A 64 6.57 8.31 -8.91
N LEU A 65 7.39 8.63 -7.90
CA LEU A 65 7.25 9.79 -7.02
C LEU A 65 8.18 10.95 -7.43
N LEU A 66 8.77 10.89 -8.62
CA LEU A 66 9.66 11.93 -9.16
C LEU A 66 8.96 13.30 -9.13
N GLY A 67 9.62 14.26 -8.47
CA GLY A 67 9.12 15.63 -8.32
C GLY A 67 8.24 15.87 -7.09
N LEU A 68 7.99 14.85 -6.26
CA LEU A 68 7.33 15.02 -4.97
C LEU A 68 8.37 15.31 -3.88
N ASN A 69 8.14 16.36 -3.09
CA ASN A 69 8.98 16.65 -1.94
C ASN A 69 8.69 15.67 -0.80
N ASP A 70 9.71 15.31 -0.02
CA ASP A 70 9.60 14.43 1.15
C ASP A 70 8.83 15.07 2.30
N THR A 71 8.89 16.41 2.41
CA THR A 71 8.22 17.17 3.46
C THR A 71 6.77 17.52 3.15
N ASP A 72 6.29 17.24 1.93
CA ASP A 72 4.91 17.51 1.55
C ASP A 72 3.98 16.39 2.00
N TRP A 73 2.76 16.76 2.40
CA TRP A 73 1.69 15.79 2.61
C TRP A 73 1.26 15.17 1.29
N ARG A 74 1.25 13.85 1.25
CA ARG A 74 0.84 13.03 0.11
C ARG A 74 -0.42 12.28 0.48
N GLN A 75 -1.50 12.49 -0.26
CA GLN A 75 -2.72 11.71 -0.13
C GLN A 75 -2.65 10.51 -1.06
N VAL A 76 -2.78 9.31 -0.50
CA VAL A 76 -2.83 8.06 -1.25
C VAL A 76 -4.25 7.52 -1.26
N ARG A 77 -4.67 7.04 -2.42
CA ARG A 77 -5.89 6.27 -2.60
C ARG A 77 -5.57 4.99 -3.34
N VAL A 78 -5.95 3.85 -2.79
CA VAL A 78 -5.83 2.55 -3.42
C VAL A 78 -7.20 1.92 -3.47
N GLU A 79 -7.61 1.46 -4.65
CA GLU A 79 -8.87 0.76 -4.86
C GLU A 79 -8.64 -0.55 -5.59
N TYR A 80 -9.22 -1.63 -5.06
CA TYR A 80 -9.24 -2.92 -5.74
C TYR A 80 -10.69 -3.40 -5.91
N SER A 81 -11.10 -3.53 -7.17
CA SER A 81 -12.47 -3.91 -7.54
C SER A 81 -12.45 -4.79 -8.77
N LYS A 82 -13.15 -5.93 -8.73
CA LYS A 82 -13.35 -6.80 -9.89
C LYS A 82 -12.05 -7.13 -10.67
N GLY A 83 -10.93 -7.35 -9.98
CA GLY A 83 -9.65 -7.70 -10.63
C GLY A 83 -8.85 -6.50 -11.13
N GLU A 84 -9.35 -5.28 -10.92
CA GLU A 84 -8.67 -4.04 -11.26
C GLU A 84 -8.13 -3.39 -10.00
N LEU A 85 -6.85 -3.02 -10.04
CA LEU A 85 -6.16 -2.26 -9.00
C LEU A 85 -5.88 -0.85 -9.50
N THR A 86 -6.41 0.15 -8.81
CA THR A 86 -6.14 1.57 -9.04
C THR A 86 -5.35 2.10 -7.85
N MET A 87 -4.27 2.83 -8.13
CA MET A 87 -3.51 3.54 -7.12
C MET A 87 -3.30 4.98 -7.56
N SER A 88 -3.57 5.92 -6.67
CA SER A 88 -3.36 7.35 -6.89
C SER A 88 -2.59 7.96 -5.74
N VAL A 89 -1.70 8.90 -6.05
CA VAL A 89 -1.05 9.78 -5.07
C VAL A 89 -1.24 11.22 -5.49
N SER A 90 -1.54 12.11 -4.54
CA SER A 90 -1.69 13.54 -4.79
C SER A 90 -1.06 14.41 -3.70
N THR A 91 -0.56 15.58 -4.09
CA THR A 91 0.05 16.59 -3.19
C THR A 91 -0.67 17.94 -3.25
N GLY A 92 -1.95 17.93 -3.65
CA GLY A 92 -2.76 19.14 -3.89
C GLY A 92 -2.42 19.88 -5.19
N ARG A 93 -1.17 19.82 -5.66
CA ARG A 93 -0.72 20.41 -6.93
C ARG A 93 -0.68 19.41 -8.09
N LEU A 94 -0.31 18.17 -7.77
CA LEU A 94 -0.14 17.09 -8.74
C LEU A 94 -0.92 15.88 -8.27
N THR A 95 -1.41 15.10 -9.24
CA THR A 95 -2.02 13.79 -8.99
C THR A 95 -1.46 12.81 -10.02
N TYR A 96 -0.89 11.73 -9.53
CA TYR A 96 -0.44 10.61 -10.34
C TYR A 96 -1.40 9.46 -10.11
N THR A 97 -1.73 8.70 -11.15
CA THR A 97 -2.60 7.52 -11.03
C THR A 97 -2.07 6.40 -11.92
N SER A 98 -2.03 5.20 -11.38
CA SER A 98 -1.73 3.98 -12.09
C SER A 98 -2.90 3.01 -12.02
N PHE A 99 -3.09 2.27 -13.12
CA PHE A 99 -4.13 1.28 -13.27
C PHE A 99 -3.47 -0.03 -13.67
N ASN A 100 -3.80 -1.10 -12.94
CA ASN A 100 -3.42 -2.45 -13.34
C ASN A 100 -4.70 -3.30 -13.51
N LYS A 101 -4.97 -3.66 -14.76
CA LYS A 101 -6.01 -4.62 -15.14
C LYS A 101 -5.31 -5.91 -15.51
N GLY A 102 -5.34 -6.88 -14.61
CA GLY A 102 -4.68 -8.16 -14.83
C GLY A 102 -4.55 -8.96 -13.55
N GLY A 103 -5.06 -10.19 -13.57
CA GLY A 103 -5.00 -11.12 -12.44
C GLY A 103 -6.36 -11.74 -12.12
N ALA A 104 -6.33 -12.93 -11.54
CA ALA A 104 -7.53 -13.53 -10.97
C ALA A 104 -8.07 -12.65 -9.83
N HIS A 105 -9.36 -12.77 -9.54
CA HIS A 105 -9.95 -12.08 -8.39
C HIS A 105 -9.28 -12.55 -7.09
N ILE A 106 -8.52 -11.65 -6.47
CA ILE A 106 -7.88 -11.87 -5.18
C ILE A 106 -8.86 -11.42 -4.10
N GLN A 107 -9.29 -12.36 -3.26
CA GLN A 107 -9.96 -12.01 -2.02
C GLN A 107 -8.89 -11.49 -1.06
N VAL A 108 -8.95 -10.21 -0.70
CA VAL A 108 -8.06 -9.62 0.31
C VAL A 108 -8.68 -9.92 1.67
N GLY A 109 -7.95 -10.70 2.46
CA GLY A 109 -8.43 -11.15 3.76
C GLY A 109 -8.09 -10.16 4.87
N VAL A 110 -8.81 -10.27 5.98
CA VAL A 110 -9.06 -9.10 6.83
C VAL A 110 -8.79 -9.32 8.31
N CYS A 111 -7.70 -10.01 8.67
CA CYS A 111 -7.34 -10.13 10.09
C CYS A 111 -6.60 -8.89 10.60
N GLY A 112 -7.16 -7.70 10.43
CA GLY A 112 -6.56 -6.45 10.92
C GLY A 112 -5.46 -5.91 10.01
N TRP A 113 -5.15 -4.64 10.22
CA TRP A 113 -4.18 -3.87 9.45
C TRP A 113 -3.01 -3.50 10.35
N LEU A 114 -1.80 -3.68 9.84
CA LEU A 114 -0.57 -3.39 10.55
C LEU A 114 0.08 -2.20 9.84
N VAL A 115 0.23 -1.11 10.59
CA VAL A 115 0.98 0.07 10.16
C VAL A 115 2.43 -0.13 10.58
N GLY A 116 3.37 -0.06 9.63
CA GLY A 116 4.80 -0.11 9.93
C GLY A 116 5.39 -1.46 10.37
N ASP A 117 4.68 -2.58 10.19
CA ASP A 117 5.15 -3.92 10.62
C ASP A 117 5.89 -4.68 9.50
N PRO A 118 7.20 -4.99 9.67
CA PRO A 118 7.95 -5.84 8.76
C PRO A 118 7.66 -7.31 9.05
N ALA A 119 6.96 -8.02 8.16
CA ALA A 119 7.01 -9.50 8.23
C ALA A 119 7.17 -10.15 6.86
N ASP A 120 8.28 -10.88 6.75
CA ASP A 120 8.61 -12.11 6.02
C ASP A 120 8.39 -12.22 4.50
N LEU A 121 7.47 -11.48 3.90
CA LEU A 121 7.22 -11.58 2.45
C LEU A 121 8.15 -10.69 1.61
N VAL A 122 8.84 -9.73 2.23
CA VAL A 122 9.84 -8.91 1.55
C VAL A 122 11.08 -8.80 2.44
N LYS A 123 12.02 -9.73 2.26
CA LYS A 123 13.38 -9.58 2.80
C LYS A 123 13.88 -8.19 2.36
N ASN A 124 14.44 -7.41 3.29
CA ASN A 124 14.98 -6.06 3.07
C ASN A 124 13.99 -4.88 3.15
N VAL A 125 12.84 -5.02 3.81
CA VAL A 125 11.90 -3.89 4.01
C VAL A 125 11.96 -3.37 5.44
N GLY A 126 12.01 -2.04 5.61
CA GLY A 126 12.13 -1.34 6.89
C GLY A 126 10.78 -0.85 7.40
N SER A 127 10.74 -0.51 8.70
CA SER A 127 9.62 0.23 9.28
C SER A 127 9.63 1.66 8.76
N TYR A 128 8.44 2.20 8.47
CA TYR A 128 8.30 3.57 8.03
C TYR A 128 8.59 4.56 9.16
N THR A 129 9.38 5.58 8.85
CA THR A 129 9.89 6.56 9.82
C THR A 129 9.16 7.91 9.79
N GLY A 130 8.21 8.10 8.86
CA GLY A 130 7.45 9.34 8.72
C GLY A 130 6.13 9.37 9.49
N GLU A 131 5.25 10.29 9.09
CA GLU A 131 3.93 10.49 9.68
C GLU A 131 2.83 9.92 8.79
N LEU A 132 1.84 9.27 9.42
CA LEU A 132 0.65 8.72 8.79
C LEU A 132 -0.59 9.27 9.48
N GLN A 133 -1.57 9.75 8.70
CA GLN A 133 -2.80 10.34 9.22
C GLN A 133 -3.99 9.98 8.33
N GLU A 134 -5.20 10.18 8.89
CA GLU A 134 -6.46 10.07 8.14
C GLU A 134 -6.62 8.73 7.41
N VAL A 135 -6.25 7.63 8.07
CA VAL A 135 -6.35 6.28 7.49
C VAL A 135 -7.80 5.84 7.47
N TYR A 136 -8.39 5.84 6.28
CA TYR A 136 -9.74 5.35 5.99
C TYR A 136 -9.68 4.05 5.20
N LEU A 137 -10.50 3.10 5.63
CA LEU A 137 -10.59 1.77 5.04
C LEU A 137 -12.06 1.44 4.85
N SER A 138 -12.47 1.15 3.61
CA SER A 138 -13.88 0.87 3.30
C SER A 138 -14.33 -0.54 3.68
N ARG A 139 -13.41 -1.46 4.04
CA ARG A 139 -13.76 -2.80 4.53
C ARG A 139 -12.80 -3.32 5.59
N CYS A 140 -13.39 -3.70 6.72
CA CYS A 140 -12.97 -4.85 7.51
C CYS A 140 -14.01 -5.97 7.28
N PHE A 141 -13.65 -7.13 6.72
CA PHE A 141 -14.52 -8.30 6.77
C PHE A 141 -14.17 -9.14 8.00
N GLU A 142 -15.02 -9.09 9.02
CA GLU A 142 -15.03 -10.19 9.98
C GLU A 142 -15.59 -11.43 9.27
N TYR A 143 -14.86 -12.55 9.37
CA TYR A 143 -15.46 -13.85 9.07
C TYR A 143 -16.17 -14.33 10.34
N GLY A 144 -17.49 -14.41 10.27
CA GLY A 144 -18.31 -14.96 11.34
C GLY A 144 -19.81 -14.83 11.04
N GLN A 145 -20.31 -15.60 10.07
CA GLN A 145 -21.12 -16.80 10.29
C GLN A 145 -21.31 -17.53 8.95
#